data_AF-A0A925C6L2-F1
#
_entry.id   AF-A0A925C6L2-F1
#
_cell.length_a   1.000
_cell.length_b   1.000
_cell.length_c   1.000
_cell.angle_alpha   90.00
_cell.angle_beta   90.00
_cell.angle_gamma   90.00
#
_symmetry.space_group_name_H-M   'P 1'
#
loop_
_entity.id
_entity.type
_entity.pdbx_description
1 polymer ?
#
loop_
_entity_poly.entity_id
_entity_poly.type
_entity_poly.pdbx_seq_one_letter_code
_entity_poly.pdbx_strand_id
1 'polypeptide(L)' 'MRYVVAMVFALIVAALATIFLGSSVADWVVAQNSFESSDDAENLHMLVFVGTIAGGLLVGWLMGWVIGGGGKSAPPAT' A
#
# COMPACT_ATOMS: atom_id res chain seq x y z
N MET A 1 3.71 -19.82 9.44
CA MET A 1 2.60 -19.23 8.64
C MET A 1 2.57 -17.70 8.60
N ARG A 2 3.38 -16.96 9.40
CA ARG A 2 3.42 -15.48 9.41
C ARG A 2 3.56 -14.80 8.03
N TYR A 3 4.32 -15.40 7.12
CA TYR A 3 4.53 -14.86 5.77
C TYR A 3 3.27 -14.88 4.91
N VAL A 4 2.42 -15.90 5.07
CA VAL A 4 1.15 -16.01 4.34
C VAL A 4 0.18 -14.95 4.83
N VAL A 5 0.10 -14.73 6.15
CA VAL A 5 -0.72 -13.67 6.75
C VAL A 5 -0.26 -12.30 6.26
N ALA A 6 1.06 -12.05 6.23
CA ALA A 6 1.62 -10.81 5.68
C ALA A 6 1.28 -10.60 4.19
N MET A 7 1.31 -11.65 3.36
CA MET A 7 0.89 -11.54 1.96
C MET A 7 -0.60 -11.22 1.82
N VAL A 8 -1.48 -11.87 2.60
CA VAL A 8 -2.93 -11.65 2.49
C VAL A 8 -3.28 -10.22 2.90
N PHE A 9 -2.72 -9.72 4.00
CA PHE A 9 -2.94 -8.33 4.41
C PHE A 9 -2.34 -7.33 3.42
N ALA A 10 -1.17 -7.61 2.85
CA ALA A 10 -0.60 -6.77 1.79
C ALA A 10 -1.54 -6.65 0.59
N LEU A 11 -2.10 -7.77 0.11
CA LEU A 11 -3.01 -7.78 -1.03
C LEU A 11 -4.34 -7.07 -0.74
N ILE A 12 -4.91 -7.26 0.47
CA ILE A 12 -6.15 -6.58 0.87
C ILE A 12 -5.95 -5.07 0.92
N VAL A 13 -4.88 -4.60 1.58
CA VAL A 13 -4.61 -3.17 1.69
C VAL A 13 -4.23 -2.57 0.35
N ALA A 14 -3.51 -3.30 -0.51
CA ALA A 14 -3.24 -2.88 -1.88
C ALA A 14 -4.52 -2.75 -2.70
N ALA A 15 -5.43 -3.72 -2.63
CA ALA A 15 -6.72 -3.65 -3.33
C ALA A 15 -7.56 -2.46 -2.85
N LEU A 16 -7.57 -2.20 -1.54
CA LEU A 16 -8.24 -1.02 -0.97
C LEU A 16 -7.57 0.28 -1.42
N ALA A 17 -6.24 0.33 -1.49
CA ALA A 17 -5.50 1.49 -1.99
C ALA A 17 -5.84 1.76 -3.46
N THR A 18 -5.93 0.74 -4.30
CA THR A 18 -6.30 0.89 -5.71
C THR A 18 -7.73 1.41 -5.88
N ILE A 19 -8.69 0.88 -5.10
CA ILE A 19 -10.12 1.22 -5.26
C ILE A 19 -10.46 2.58 -4.65
N PHE A 20 -9.90 2.92 -3.48
CA PHE A 20 -10.32 4.09 -2.71
C PHE A 20 -9.31 5.22 -2.68
N LEU A 21 -8.01 4.93 -2.71
CA LEU A 21 -6.97 5.96 -2.62
C LEU A 21 -6.41 6.35 -3.98
N GLY A 22 -6.43 5.45 -4.97
CA GLY A 22 -5.79 5.66 -6.26
C GLY A 22 -6.25 6.95 -6.96
N SER A 23 -7.56 7.17 -7.07
CA SER A 23 -8.11 8.38 -7.70
C SER A 23 -7.99 9.61 -6.80
N SER A 24 -8.38 9.52 -5.53
CA SER A 24 -8.37 10.67 -4.62
C SER A 24 -6.97 11.21 -4.33
N VAL A 25 -5.96 10.34 -4.21
CA VAL A 25 -4.57 10.76 -4.03
C VAL A 25 -4.02 11.34 -5.32
N ALA A 26 -4.34 10.76 -6.47
CA ALA A 26 -3.89 11.29 -7.76
C ALA A 26 -4.49 12.68 -8.04
N ASP A 27 -5.78 12.87 -7.82
CA ASP A 27 -6.45 14.17 -7.97
C ASP A 27 -5.87 15.23 -7.01
N TRP A 28 -5.57 14.84 -5.76
CA TRP A 28 -4.95 15.73 -4.78
C TRP A 28 -3.52 16.13 -5.19
N VAL A 29 -2.70 15.19 -5.66
CA VAL A 29 -1.33 15.51 -6.10
C VAL A 29 -1.34 16.35 -7.37
N VAL A 30 -2.26 16.08 -8.31
CA VAL A 30 -2.45 16.91 -9.52
C VAL A 30 -2.86 18.33 -9.12
N ALA A 31 -3.77 18.51 -8.16
CA ALA A 31 -4.17 19.84 -7.68
C ALA A 31 -3.02 20.60 -6.99
N GLN A 32 -2.03 19.90 -6.45
CA GLN A 32 -0.88 20.49 -5.77
C GLN A 32 0.27 20.87 -6.72
N ASN A 33 0.25 20.39 -7.97
CA ASN A 33 1.31 20.62 -8.96
C ASN A 33 0.82 21.54 -10.08
N SER A 34 1.71 22.43 -10.54
CA SER A 34 1.49 23.25 -11.73
C SER A 34 2.15 22.56 -12.91
N PHE A 35 1.40 22.22 -13.94
CA PHE A 35 1.93 21.50 -15.12
C PHE A 35 2.19 22.48 -16.26
N GLU A 36 3.39 22.43 -16.84
CA GLU A 36 3.75 23.18 -18.06
C GLU A 36 3.30 22.47 -19.34
N SER A 37 2.99 21.16 -19.25
CA SER A 37 2.63 20.28 -20.37
C SER A 37 1.66 19.19 -19.91
N SER A 38 0.72 18.79 -20.77
CA SER A 38 -0.20 17.67 -20.51
C SER A 38 0.51 16.33 -20.32
N ASP A 39 1.68 16.16 -20.94
CA ASP A 39 2.47 14.92 -20.90
C ASP A 39 3.10 14.72 -19.50
N ASP A 40 3.53 15.81 -18.87
CA ASP A 40 4.06 15.79 -17.50
C ASP A 40 2.97 15.46 -16.47
N ALA A 41 1.74 15.93 -16.70
CA ALA A 41 0.60 15.62 -15.84
C ALA A 41 0.25 14.13 -15.86
N GLU A 42 0.26 13.51 -17.04
CA GLU A 42 -0.04 12.09 -17.20
C GLU A 42 1.04 11.20 -16.57
N ASN A 43 2.33 11.54 -16.75
CA ASN A 43 3.43 10.81 -16.14
C ASN A 43 3.38 10.89 -14.60
N LEU A 44 3.11 12.07 -14.04
CA LEU A 44 3.01 12.27 -12.59
C LEU A 44 1.80 11.53 -12.02
N HIS A 45 0.66 11.54 -12.73
CA HIS A 45 -0.53 10.79 -12.35
C HIS A 45 -0.24 9.27 -12.29
N MET A 46 0.44 8.71 -13.29
CA MET A 46 0.85 7.30 -13.30
C MET A 46 1.81 6.96 -12.14
N LEU A 47 2.81 7.83 -11.89
CA LEU A 47 3.78 7.63 -10.82
C LEU A 47 3.11 7.64 -9.44
N VAL A 48 2.19 8.57 -9.21
CA VAL A 48 1.42 8.67 -7.96
C VAL A 48 0.49 7.47 -7.78
N PHE A 49 -0.15 7.01 -8.85
CA PHE A 49 -1.00 5.83 -8.81
C PHE A 49 -0.21 4.57 -8.41
N VAL A 50 0.92 4.31 -9.08
CA VAL A 50 1.80 3.19 -8.75
C VAL A 50 2.40 3.34 -7.34
N GLY A 51 2.82 4.55 -6.98
CA GLY A 51 3.33 4.87 -5.64
C GLY A 51 2.31 4.60 -4.54
N THR A 52 1.04 4.91 -4.78
CA THR A 52 -0.06 4.66 -3.84
C THR A 52 -0.30 3.16 -3.65
N ILE A 53 -0.27 2.37 -4.73
CA ILE A 53 -0.41 0.91 -4.66
C ILE A 53 0.79 0.29 -3.92
N ALA A 54 2.01 0.73 -4.26
CA ALA A 54 3.23 0.26 -3.60
C ALA A 54 3.23 0.61 -2.10
N GLY A 55 2.78 1.82 -1.73
CA GLY A 55 2.58 2.24 -0.35
C GLY A 55 1.55 1.36 0.37
N GLY A 56 0.41 1.08 -0.27
CA GLY A 56 -0.62 0.17 0.26
C GLY A 56 -0.09 -1.24 0.51
N LEU A 57 0.69 -1.79 -0.42
CA LEU A 57 1.35 -3.09 -0.26
C LEU A 57 2.27 -3.11 0.96
N LEU A 58 3.12 -2.09 1.12
CA LEU A 58 4.04 -2.00 2.25
C LEU A 58 3.29 -1.90 3.59
N VAL A 59 2.26 -1.06 3.66
CA VAL A 59 1.46 -0.89 4.88
C VAL A 59 0.73 -2.18 5.25
N GLY A 60 0.06 -2.82 4.29
CA GLY A 60 -0.62 -4.09 4.53
C GLY A 60 0.34 -5.21 4.92
N TRP A 61 1.51 -5.25 4.29
CA TRP A 61 2.56 -6.21 4.65
C TRP A 61 3.03 -6.02 6.10
N LEU A 62 3.35 -4.78 6.50
CA LEU A 62 3.76 -4.46 7.87
C LEU A 62 2.66 -4.79 8.89
N MET A 63 1.39 -4.47 8.59
CA MET A 63 0.27 -4.87 9.44
C MET A 63 0.17 -6.39 9.60
N GLY A 64 0.32 -7.15 8.51
CA GLY A 64 0.27 -8.60 8.57
C GLY A 64 1.45 -9.22 9.34
N TRP A 65 2.60 -8.55 9.43
CA TRP A 65 3.69 -8.94 10.34
C TRP A 65 3.38 -8.69 11.80
N VAL A 66 2.74 -7.56 12.13
CA VAL A 66 2.31 -7.27 13.51
C VAL A 66 1.29 -8.31 13.98
N ILE A 67 0.30 -8.61 13.13
CA ILE A 67 -0.77 -9.57 13.44
C ILE A 67 -0.24 -11.01 13.42
N GLY A 68 0.56 -11.38 12.41
CA GLY A 68 1.10 -12.74 12.26
C GLY A 68 2.33 -13.05 13.12
N GLY A 69 2.97 -12.02 13.71
CA GLY A 69 4.17 -12.13 14.53
C GLY A 69 3.91 -12.18 16.03
N GLY A 70 2.73 -11.79 16.51
CA GLY A 70 2.33 -11.87 17.92
C GLY A 70 2.22 -13.30 18.47
N GLY A 71 2.12 -14.32 17.60
CA GLY A 71 2.06 -15.74 17.97
C GLY A 71 3.42 -16.37 18.23
N LYS A 72 4.23 -15.82 19.14
CA LYS A 72 5.40 -16.54 19.67
C LYS A 72 4.90 -17.71 20.52
N SER A 73 5.06 -18.94 20.00
CA SER A 73 4.86 -20.18 20.73
C SER A 73 5.62 -20.13 22.05
N ALA A 74 4.92 -20.19 23.17
CA ALA A 74 5.54 -20.41 24.47
C ALA A 74 6.39 -21.69 24.40
N PRO A 75 7.62 -21.70 24.93
CA PRO A 75 8.42 -22.92 24.98
C PRO A 75 7.66 -23.99 25.78
N PRO A 76 7.67 -25.26 25.36
CA PRO A 76 7.00 -26.32 26.11
C PRO A 76 7.59 -26.36 27.52
N ALA A 77 6.73 -26.32 28.52
CA ALA A 77 7.13 -26.45 29.92
C ALA A 77 7.85 -27.79 30.10
N THR A 78 9.14 -27.73 30.42
CA THR A 78 9.98 -28.87 30.82
C THR A 78 9.72 -29.22 32.27
#